data_AF-A0A7L4PED1-F1
#
_entry.id   AF-A0A7L4PED1-F1
#
_cell.length_a   1.000
_cell.length_b   1.000
_cell.length_c   1.000
_cell.angle_alpha   90.00
_cell.angle_beta   90.00
_cell.angle_gamma   90.00
#
_symmetry.space_group_name_H-M   'P 1'
#
loop_
_entity.id
_entity.type
_entity.pdbx_description
1 polymer ?
#
loop_
_entity_poly.entity_id
_entity_poly.type
_entity_poly.pdbx_seq_one_letter_code
_entity_poly.pdbx_strand_id
1 'polypeptide(L)'
;MNKAYSGELYRLPFAGDIAEKMVAPQEVTDEYREPKPINDSDLGETIRTKVERYIISKRDARIAASAFAIAFSFVLLIFFNFFNQYVAYYHLETVGGITTWIREPLFTADINLWLPILNTTLVINIVCHIVLIILDRYILREILQIVMDSFGLATVATLLFVFPFDFSVMSNKAIAGSVHFGVNIALIFISLGIGIGILVRLIKLIVNVARGITDYQENI
;
A
#
# COMPACT_ATOMS: atom_id res chain seq x y z
N MET A 1 -24.73 21.02 5.45
CA MET A 1 -26.07 20.38 5.40
C MET A 1 -26.58 20.48 3.98
N ASN A 2 -26.68 19.37 3.25
CA ASN A 2 -27.28 19.34 1.92
C ASN A 2 -28.50 18.42 1.92
N LYS A 3 -29.58 18.91 1.32
CA LYS A 3 -30.92 18.32 1.33
C LYS A 3 -31.03 17.33 0.18
N ALA A 4 -31.40 16.08 0.47
CA ALA A 4 -31.85 15.12 -0.55
C ALA A 4 -33.38 15.14 -0.66
N TYR A 5 -33.88 14.74 -1.83
CA TYR A 5 -35.24 14.93 -2.33
C TYR A 5 -36.36 14.12 -1.61
N SER A 6 -36.04 13.35 -0.55
CA SER A 6 -36.99 12.44 0.11
C SER A 6 -37.33 12.82 1.56
N GLY A 7 -36.92 14.00 2.06
CA GLY A 7 -37.36 14.48 3.38
C GLY A 7 -36.83 13.72 4.61
N GLU A 8 -36.13 12.60 4.44
CA GLU A 8 -35.48 11.87 5.53
C GLU A 8 -34.06 12.40 5.79
N LEU A 9 -33.78 12.70 7.06
CA LEU A 9 -32.48 13.18 7.55
C LEU A 9 -31.52 12.00 7.71
N TYR A 10 -30.53 11.88 6.83
CA TYR A 10 -29.44 10.91 6.98
C TYR A 10 -28.25 11.51 7.72
N ARG A 11 -27.85 10.87 8.82
CA ARG A 11 -26.58 11.13 9.52
C ARG A 11 -25.43 10.54 8.70
N LEU A 12 -24.47 11.38 8.29
CA LEU A 12 -23.17 10.93 7.81
C LEU A 12 -22.29 10.64 9.03
N PRO A 13 -21.96 9.37 9.34
CA PRO A 13 -21.35 8.98 10.62
C PRO A 13 -19.95 9.57 10.84
N PHE A 14 -19.29 10.10 9.80
CA PHE A 14 -17.93 10.60 9.92
C PHE A 14 -17.81 12.13 10.03
N ALA A 15 -18.86 12.87 9.66
CA ALA A 15 -18.84 14.34 9.64
C ALA A 15 -19.76 15.00 10.69
N GLY A 16 -20.74 14.26 11.21
CA GLY A 16 -21.64 14.76 12.27
C GLY A 16 -20.94 14.93 13.62
N ASP A 17 -20.15 13.93 14.03
CA ASP A 17 -19.51 13.89 15.35
C ASP A 17 -18.47 15.00 15.57
N ILE A 18 -17.82 15.46 14.49
CA ILE A 18 -16.80 16.53 14.58
C ILE A 18 -17.47 17.90 14.66
N ALA A 19 -18.61 18.10 13.98
CA ALA A 19 -19.36 19.36 14.04
C ALA A 19 -20.12 19.52 15.37
N GLU A 20 -20.66 18.42 15.92
CA GLU A 20 -21.33 18.43 17.23
C GLU A 20 -20.37 18.79 18.37
N LYS A 21 -19.11 18.34 18.27
CA LYS A 21 -18.03 18.71 19.22
C LYS A 21 -17.56 20.17 19.13
N MET A 22 -17.81 20.87 18.03
CA MET A 22 -17.37 22.26 17.84
C MET A 22 -18.46 23.30 18.12
N VAL A 23 -19.73 22.89 18.21
CA VAL A 23 -20.88 23.81 18.32
C VAL A 23 -21.60 23.72 19.68
N ALA A 24 -21.33 22.68 20.49
CA ALA A 24 -21.89 22.62 21.84
C ALA A 24 -21.21 23.64 22.77
N PRO A 25 -21.94 24.60 23.37
CA PRO A 25 -21.41 25.44 24.43
C PRO A 25 -21.04 24.56 25.62
N GLN A 26 -19.87 24.80 26.22
CA GLN A 26 -19.53 24.26 27.53
C GLN A 26 -20.47 24.86 28.59
N GLU A 27 -21.62 24.23 28.80
CA GLU A 27 -22.34 24.27 30.07
C GLU A 27 -22.39 22.85 30.62
N VAL A 28 -21.24 22.38 31.11
CA VAL A 28 -21.23 21.38 32.17
C VAL A 28 -20.72 22.12 33.39
N THR A 29 -21.65 22.47 34.26
CA THR A 29 -21.38 22.80 35.66
C THR A 29 -20.75 21.55 36.27
N ASP A 30 -19.43 21.41 36.14
CA ASP A 30 -18.68 20.42 36.88
C ASP A 30 -18.70 20.85 38.34
N GLU A 31 -19.73 20.41 39.07
CA GLU A 31 -19.61 20.16 40.49
C GLU A 31 -18.29 19.41 40.70
N TYR A 32 -17.36 20.04 41.40
CA TYR A 32 -16.08 19.44 41.73
C TYR A 32 -16.33 18.18 42.56
N ARG A 33 -16.44 17.03 41.89
CA ARG A 33 -16.28 15.74 42.53
C ARG A 33 -14.82 15.65 42.90
N GLU A 34 -14.54 15.61 44.20
CA GLU A 34 -13.23 15.21 44.70
C GLU A 34 -12.76 13.97 43.90
N PRO A 35 -11.55 14.00 43.31
CA PRO A 35 -11.03 12.84 42.62
C PRO A 35 -10.98 11.70 43.63
N LYS A 36 -11.83 10.69 43.42
CA LYS A 36 -11.83 9.47 44.21
C LYS A 36 -10.38 8.97 44.20
N PRO A 37 -9.76 8.71 45.37
CA PRO A 37 -8.37 8.30 45.42
C PRO A 37 -8.22 7.07 44.53
N ILE A 38 -7.43 7.23 43.46
CA ILE A 38 -7.16 6.16 42.52
C ILE A 38 -6.38 5.13 43.33
N ASN A 39 -7.04 4.01 43.64
CA ASN A 39 -6.36 2.87 44.23
C ASN A 39 -5.34 2.38 43.20
N ASP A 40 -4.09 2.15 43.62
CA ASP A 40 -2.99 1.71 42.74
C ASP A 40 -3.36 0.46 41.91
N SER A 41 -4.27 -0.38 42.43
CA SER A 41 -4.82 -1.53 41.69
C SER A 41 -5.70 -1.15 40.48
N ASP A 42 -6.50 -0.09 40.59
CA ASP A 42 -7.40 0.41 39.53
C ASP A 42 -6.61 1.14 38.42
N LEU A 43 -5.51 1.80 38.81
CA LEU A 43 -4.55 2.39 37.87
C LEU A 43 -3.83 1.31 37.06
N GLY A 44 -3.38 0.24 37.72
CA GLY A 44 -2.72 -0.90 37.07
C GLY A 44 -3.63 -1.60 36.05
N GLU A 45 -4.90 -1.81 36.40
CA GLU A 45 -5.89 -2.42 35.51
C GLU A 45 -6.23 -1.54 34.30
N THR A 46 -6.35 -0.23 34.52
CA THR A 46 -6.57 0.74 33.44
C THR A 46 -5.39 0.80 32.46
N ILE A 47 -4.15 0.77 32.97
CA ILE A 47 -2.94 0.75 32.14
C ILE A 47 -2.85 -0.57 31.36
N ARG A 48 -3.06 -1.72 32.00
CA ARG A 48 -3.07 -3.04 31.34
C ARG A 48 -4.07 -3.08 30.20
N THR A 49 -5.29 -2.60 30.42
CA THR A 49 -6.35 -2.58 29.41
C THR A 49 -6.04 -1.65 28.23
N LYS A 50 -5.33 -0.53 28.48
CA LYS A 50 -4.85 0.35 27.40
C LYS A 50 -3.74 -0.31 26.59
N VAL A 51 -2.78 -0.96 27.24
CA VAL A 51 -1.68 -1.68 26.58
C VAL A 51 -2.21 -2.84 25.75
N GLU A 52 -3.14 -3.63 26.29
CA GLU A 52 -3.77 -4.75 25.58
C GLU A 52 -4.53 -4.29 24.34
N ARG A 53 -5.36 -3.23 24.45
CA ARG A 53 -6.04 -2.64 23.29
C ARG A 53 -5.06 -2.10 22.24
N TYR A 54 -3.95 -1.51 22.66
CA TYR A 54 -2.91 -1.03 21.75
C TYR A 54 -2.23 -2.19 21.00
N ILE A 55 -1.91 -3.29 21.70
CA ILE A 55 -1.31 -4.49 21.10
C ILE A 55 -2.28 -5.15 20.11
N ILE A 56 -3.55 -5.30 20.49
CA ILE A 56 -4.60 -5.86 19.61
C ILE A 56 -4.75 -5.00 18.35
N SER A 57 -4.88 -3.68 18.50
CA SER A 57 -4.97 -2.74 17.38
C SER A 57 -3.76 -2.84 16.43
N LYS A 58 -2.54 -2.95 16.98
CA LYS A 58 -1.32 -3.11 16.19
C LYS A 58 -1.27 -4.45 15.45
N ARG A 59 -1.78 -5.53 16.04
CA ARG A 59 -1.88 -6.83 15.38
C ARG A 59 -2.90 -6.81 14.25
N ASP A 60 -4.08 -6.25 14.50
CA ASP A 60 -5.17 -6.19 13.53
C ASP A 60 -4.79 -5.33 12.32
N ALA A 61 -4.11 -4.20 12.54
CA ALA A 61 -3.56 -3.38 11.46
C ALA A 61 -2.56 -4.14 10.57
N ARG A 62 -1.70 -5.00 11.16
CA ARG A 62 -0.73 -5.80 10.41
C ARG A 62 -1.40 -6.91 9.59
N ILE A 63 -2.45 -7.52 10.14
CA ILE A 63 -3.24 -8.52 9.43
C ILE A 63 -3.98 -7.86 8.26
N ALA A 64 -4.62 -6.72 8.48
CA ALA A 64 -5.32 -5.97 7.43
C ALA A 64 -4.37 -5.55 6.30
N ALA A 65 -3.19 -5.02 6.64
CA ALA A 65 -2.17 -4.66 5.64
C ALA A 65 -1.71 -5.89 4.82
N SER A 66 -1.53 -7.04 5.47
CA SER A 66 -1.12 -8.28 4.78
C SER A 66 -2.23 -8.82 3.89
N ALA A 67 -3.48 -8.81 4.35
CA ALA A 67 -4.64 -9.22 3.55
C ALA A 67 -4.82 -8.30 2.33
N PHE A 68 -4.65 -7.00 2.51
CA PHE A 68 -4.68 -6.04 1.41
C PHE A 68 -3.56 -6.32 0.39
N ALA A 69 -2.33 -6.54 0.85
CA ALA A 69 -1.20 -6.85 -0.03
C ALA A 69 -1.42 -8.15 -0.83
N ILE A 70 -1.99 -9.18 -0.21
CA ILE A 70 -2.37 -10.44 -0.88
C ILE A 70 -3.42 -10.17 -1.96
N ALA A 71 -4.53 -9.50 -1.59
CA ALA A 71 -5.62 -9.20 -2.52
C ALA A 71 -5.11 -8.36 -3.71
N PHE A 72 -4.31 -7.34 -3.44
CA PHE A 72 -3.73 -6.49 -4.47
C PHE A 72 -2.77 -7.28 -5.38
N SER A 73 -1.99 -8.22 -4.82
CA SER A 73 -1.11 -9.09 -5.61
C SER A 73 -1.90 -10.00 -6.56
N PHE A 74 -3.05 -10.54 -6.13
CA PHE A 74 -3.96 -11.28 -7.01
C PHE A 74 -4.54 -10.41 -8.12
N VAL A 75 -4.97 -9.18 -7.79
CA VAL A 75 -5.48 -8.23 -8.79
C VAL A 75 -4.41 -7.95 -9.84
N LEU A 76 -3.17 -7.70 -9.44
CA LEU A 76 -2.05 -7.45 -10.37
C LEU A 76 -1.71 -8.69 -11.20
N LEU A 77 -1.71 -9.89 -10.61
CA LEU A 77 -1.53 -11.15 -11.36
C LEU A 77 -2.58 -11.27 -12.46
N ILE A 78 -3.86 -11.11 -12.11
CA ILE A 78 -4.95 -11.20 -13.09
C ILE A 78 -4.80 -10.10 -14.16
N PHE A 79 -4.59 -8.86 -13.73
CA PHE A 79 -4.48 -7.73 -14.66
C PHE A 79 -3.34 -7.91 -15.66
N PHE A 80 -2.12 -8.21 -15.20
CA PHE A 80 -0.98 -8.31 -16.09
C PHE A 80 -0.95 -9.58 -16.93
N ASN A 81 -1.52 -10.70 -16.47
CA ASN A 81 -1.57 -11.92 -17.29
C ASN A 81 -2.69 -11.89 -18.34
N PHE A 82 -3.83 -11.27 -18.05
CA PHE A 82 -5.01 -11.33 -18.94
C PHE A 82 -5.33 -9.99 -19.63
N PHE A 83 -4.97 -8.86 -19.02
CA PHE A 83 -5.40 -7.54 -19.43
C PHE A 83 -4.26 -6.59 -19.80
N ASN A 84 -3.00 -7.05 -19.89
CA ASN A 84 -1.88 -6.17 -20.23
C ASN A 84 -2.07 -5.41 -21.55
N GLN A 85 -2.69 -6.03 -22.56
CA GLN A 85 -3.02 -5.42 -23.86
C GLN A 85 -3.99 -4.22 -23.79
N TYR A 86 -4.66 -4.01 -22.65
CA TYR A 86 -5.55 -2.87 -22.45
C TYR A 86 -4.82 -1.62 -21.95
N VAL A 87 -3.56 -1.76 -21.54
CA VAL A 87 -2.63 -0.65 -21.38
C VAL A 87 -2.21 -0.21 -22.79
N ALA A 88 -2.99 0.71 -23.37
CA ALA A 88 -2.96 1.03 -24.78
C ALA A 88 -3.22 2.52 -25.01
N TYR A 89 -2.76 3.03 -26.15
CA TYR A 89 -3.19 4.30 -26.71
C TYR A 89 -4.51 4.09 -27.47
N TYR A 90 -5.52 4.89 -27.13
CA TYR A 90 -6.84 4.85 -27.76
C TYR A 90 -7.04 6.13 -28.55
N HIS A 91 -7.33 5.99 -29.84
CA HIS A 91 -7.60 7.14 -30.70
C HIS A 91 -8.72 6.82 -31.69
N LEU A 92 -9.29 7.88 -32.27
CA LEU A 92 -10.31 7.78 -33.31
C LEU A 92 -9.64 7.85 -34.66
N GLU A 93 -9.99 6.92 -35.55
CA GLU A 93 -9.62 6.99 -36.96
C GLU A 93 -10.90 7.05 -37.80
N THR A 94 -10.94 7.97 -38.77
CA THR A 94 -12.04 8.09 -39.73
C THR A 94 -11.55 7.67 -41.11
N VAL A 95 -12.00 6.50 -41.56
CA VAL A 95 -11.68 5.98 -42.90
C VAL A 95 -12.98 5.81 -43.67
N GLY A 96 -13.08 6.44 -44.85
CA GLY A 96 -14.27 6.36 -45.70
C GLY A 96 -15.54 6.95 -45.07
N GLY A 97 -15.41 7.93 -44.17
CA GLY A 97 -16.54 8.57 -43.47
C GLY A 97 -17.07 7.80 -42.27
N ILE A 98 -16.48 6.64 -41.93
CA ILE A 98 -16.80 5.88 -40.72
C ILE A 98 -15.72 6.15 -39.68
N THR A 99 -16.13 6.60 -38.49
CA THR A 99 -15.23 6.83 -37.36
C THR A 99 -15.23 5.60 -36.45
N THR A 100 -14.04 5.03 -36.22
CA THR A 100 -13.87 3.86 -35.35
C THR A 100 -12.82 4.12 -34.27
N TRP A 101 -12.98 3.48 -33.11
CA TRP A 101 -11.98 3.51 -32.04
C TRP A 101 -10.90 2.46 -32.32
N ILE A 102 -9.66 2.92 -32.37
CA ILE A 102 -8.49 2.07 -32.52
C ILE A 102 -7.76 1.99 -31.19
N ARG A 103 -7.26 0.79 -30.89
CA ARG A 103 -6.50 0.47 -29.69
C ARG A 103 -5.13 -0.04 -30.09
N GLU A 104 -4.09 0.68 -29.69
CA GLU A 104 -2.70 0.31 -29.93
C GLU A 104 -2.01 0.03 -28.57
N PRO A 105 -1.70 -1.24 -28.26
CA PRO A 105 -1.05 -1.60 -27.01
C PRO A 105 0.27 -0.85 -26.82
N LEU A 106 0.49 -0.35 -25.60
CA LEU A 106 1.75 0.31 -25.23
C LEU A 106 2.84 -0.71 -24.91
N PHE A 107 2.49 -1.96 -24.62
CA PHE A 107 3.47 -3.00 -24.37
C PHE A 107 3.93 -3.65 -25.68
N THR A 108 5.24 -3.83 -25.82
CA THR A 108 5.84 -4.63 -26.89
C THR A 108 5.78 -6.12 -26.55
N ALA A 109 6.21 -6.97 -27.50
CA ALA A 109 6.38 -8.40 -27.24
C ALA A 109 7.39 -8.71 -26.11
N ASP A 110 8.28 -7.77 -25.78
CA ASP A 110 9.28 -7.90 -24.72
C ASP A 110 8.65 -7.93 -23.33
N ILE A 111 7.36 -7.58 -23.19
CA ILE A 111 6.62 -7.78 -21.94
C ILE A 111 6.70 -9.23 -21.45
N ASN A 112 6.88 -10.20 -22.36
CA ASN A 112 7.04 -11.62 -22.03
C ASN A 112 8.36 -11.93 -21.30
N LEU A 113 9.36 -11.05 -21.36
CA LEU A 113 10.59 -11.16 -20.57
C LEU A 113 10.38 -10.65 -19.14
N TRP A 114 9.47 -9.68 -18.96
CA TRP A 114 9.19 -9.06 -17.66
C TRP A 114 8.11 -9.79 -16.85
N LEU A 115 7.05 -10.26 -17.52
CA LEU A 115 5.88 -10.91 -16.90
C LEU A 115 6.25 -12.07 -15.96
N PRO A 116 7.15 -13.00 -16.31
CA PRO A 116 7.52 -14.11 -15.42
C PRO A 116 8.15 -13.62 -14.11
N ILE A 117 8.94 -12.55 -14.17
CA ILE A 117 9.60 -11.96 -13.00
C ILE A 117 8.57 -11.28 -12.11
N LEU A 118 7.66 -10.48 -12.70
CA LEU A 118 6.53 -9.90 -11.97
C LEU A 118 5.69 -10.99 -11.29
N ASN A 119 5.31 -12.04 -12.02
CA ASN A 119 4.49 -13.13 -11.49
C ASN A 119 5.16 -13.83 -10.31
N THR A 120 6.47 -14.12 -10.44
CA THR A 120 7.27 -14.71 -9.37
C THR A 120 7.27 -13.82 -8.13
N THR A 121 7.53 -12.51 -8.31
CA THR A 121 7.51 -11.53 -7.23
C THR A 121 6.15 -11.48 -6.53
N LEU A 122 5.05 -11.46 -7.28
CA LEU A 122 3.70 -11.41 -6.71
C LEU A 122 3.33 -12.69 -5.95
N VAL A 123 3.72 -13.87 -6.47
CA VAL A 123 3.51 -15.15 -5.77
C VAL A 123 4.31 -15.20 -4.47
N ILE A 124 5.58 -14.80 -4.52
CA ILE A 124 6.43 -14.72 -3.31
C ILE A 124 5.84 -13.73 -2.31
N ASN A 125 5.34 -12.58 -2.77
CA ASN A 125 4.69 -11.60 -1.91
C ASN A 125 3.46 -12.18 -1.19
N ILE A 126 2.62 -12.93 -1.90
CA ILE A 126 1.47 -13.63 -1.31
C ILE A 126 1.93 -14.63 -0.24
N VAL A 127 2.90 -15.49 -0.56
CA VAL A 127 3.43 -16.49 0.37
C VAL A 127 4.02 -15.84 1.62
N CYS A 128 4.87 -14.81 1.45
CA CYS A 128 5.46 -14.07 2.55
C CYS A 128 4.40 -13.44 3.45
N HIS A 129 3.35 -12.82 2.88
CA HIS A 129 2.27 -12.24 3.68
C HIS A 129 1.43 -13.29 4.42
N ILE A 130 1.18 -14.46 3.83
CA ILE A 130 0.55 -15.58 4.53
C ILE A 130 1.41 -16.00 5.72
N VAL A 131 2.72 -16.16 5.52
CA VAL A 131 3.66 -16.49 6.61
C VAL A 131 3.64 -15.42 7.71
N LEU A 132 3.58 -14.13 7.36
CA LEU A 132 3.52 -13.03 8.33
C LEU A 132 2.21 -12.95 9.13
N ILE A 133 1.12 -13.50 8.59
CA ILE A 133 -0.16 -13.62 9.30
C ILE A 133 -0.10 -14.77 10.31
N ILE A 134 0.52 -15.91 9.92
CA ILE A 134 0.61 -17.11 10.76
C ILE A 134 1.68 -16.95 11.85
N LEU A 135 2.85 -16.42 11.50
CA LEU A 135 4.03 -16.32 12.35
C LEU A 135 4.32 -14.85 12.68
N ASP A 136 4.08 -14.46 13.94
CA ASP A 136 4.34 -13.09 14.39
C ASP A 136 5.68 -12.98 15.15
N ARG A 137 6.80 -13.26 14.45
CA ARG A 137 8.16 -13.08 14.99
C ARG A 137 8.81 -11.84 14.38
N TYR A 138 9.48 -11.05 15.21
CA TYR A 138 10.12 -9.79 14.78
C TYR A 138 11.21 -10.01 13.72
N ILE A 139 12.18 -10.90 13.98
CA ILE A 139 13.28 -11.18 13.06
C ILE A 139 12.77 -11.77 11.73
N LEU A 140 11.79 -12.68 11.80
CA LEU A 140 11.17 -13.24 10.59
C LEU A 140 10.53 -12.14 9.74
N ARG A 141 9.87 -11.16 10.38
CA ARG A 141 9.24 -10.05 9.69
C ARG A 141 10.22 -9.21 8.90
N GLU A 142 11.34 -8.83 9.52
CA GLU A 142 12.34 -8.03 8.82
C GLU A 142 13.01 -8.79 7.68
N ILE A 143 13.30 -10.08 7.87
CA ILE A 143 13.85 -10.94 6.81
C ILE A 143 12.87 -11.03 5.63
N LEU A 144 11.61 -11.34 5.89
CA LEU A 144 10.59 -11.46 4.84
C LEU A 144 10.36 -10.14 4.11
N GLN A 145 10.40 -9.00 4.80
CA GLN A 145 10.33 -7.69 4.16
C GLN A 145 11.50 -7.45 3.21
N ILE A 146 12.73 -7.71 3.64
CA ILE A 146 13.92 -7.61 2.77
C ILE A 146 13.79 -8.51 1.54
N VAL A 147 13.30 -9.74 1.70
CA VAL A 147 13.08 -10.67 0.59
C VAL A 147 12.04 -10.09 -0.39
N MET A 148 10.87 -9.68 0.10
CA MET A 148 9.81 -9.11 -0.75
C MET A 148 10.29 -7.86 -1.50
N ASP A 149 11.01 -6.96 -0.84
CA ASP A 149 11.57 -5.77 -1.47
C ASP A 149 12.62 -6.11 -2.52
N SER A 150 13.44 -7.14 -2.30
CA SER A 150 14.48 -7.57 -3.25
C SER A 150 13.84 -8.08 -4.54
N PHE A 151 12.76 -8.85 -4.44
CA PHE A 151 11.96 -9.27 -5.59
C PHE A 151 11.23 -8.09 -6.25
N GLY A 152 10.69 -7.16 -5.45
CA GLY A 152 10.11 -5.91 -5.96
C GLY A 152 11.13 -5.09 -6.76
N LEU A 153 12.36 -4.96 -6.24
CA LEU A 153 13.47 -4.29 -6.92
C LEU A 153 13.84 -5.01 -8.21
N ALA A 154 13.92 -6.34 -8.21
CA ALA A 154 14.20 -7.13 -9.41
C ALA A 154 13.14 -6.91 -10.50
N THR A 155 11.85 -6.84 -10.12
CA THR A 155 10.75 -6.53 -11.05
C THR A 155 10.91 -5.14 -11.68
N VAL A 156 11.21 -4.12 -10.88
CA VAL A 156 11.38 -2.73 -11.36
C VAL A 156 12.65 -2.59 -12.19
N ALA A 157 13.76 -3.19 -11.76
CA ALA A 157 15.03 -3.18 -12.49
C ALA A 157 14.92 -3.87 -13.85
N THR A 158 14.18 -4.98 -13.92
CA THR A 158 13.89 -5.65 -15.19
C THR A 158 13.06 -4.75 -16.10
N LEU A 159 12.07 -4.05 -15.55
CA LEU A 159 11.25 -3.11 -16.32
C LEU A 159 12.08 -1.93 -16.86
N LEU A 160 13.08 -1.46 -16.11
CA LEU A 160 14.05 -0.46 -16.57
C LEU A 160 14.98 -0.99 -17.67
N PHE A 161 15.43 -2.23 -17.52
CA PHE A 161 16.41 -2.83 -18.43
C PHE A 161 15.79 -3.28 -19.76
N VAL A 162 14.66 -3.98 -19.70
CA VAL A 162 13.92 -4.45 -20.88
C VAL A 162 13.14 -3.32 -21.51
N PHE A 163 12.58 -2.43 -20.67
CA PHE A 163 11.74 -1.30 -21.08
C PHE A 163 10.72 -1.66 -22.17
N PRO A 164 9.73 -2.53 -21.87
CA PRO A 164 8.82 -3.09 -22.88
C PRO A 164 7.73 -2.10 -23.31
N PHE A 165 7.99 -0.80 -23.31
CA PHE A 165 7.03 0.24 -23.63
C PHE A 165 7.33 0.85 -25.01
N ASP A 166 6.34 0.84 -25.90
CA ASP A 166 6.35 1.56 -27.16
C ASP A 166 5.40 2.75 -27.09
N PHE A 167 5.97 3.95 -26.94
CA PHE A 167 5.22 5.20 -26.97
C PHE A 167 5.17 5.82 -28.36
N SER A 168 5.81 5.23 -29.38
CA SER A 168 5.82 5.76 -30.75
C SER A 168 4.45 5.69 -31.43
N VAL A 169 3.57 4.81 -30.93
CA VAL A 169 2.16 4.71 -31.33
C VAL A 169 1.36 5.99 -31.05
N MET A 170 1.84 6.85 -30.14
CA MET A 170 1.18 8.12 -29.87
C MET A 170 1.44 9.13 -31.01
N SER A 171 0.37 9.68 -31.57
CA SER A 171 0.45 10.60 -32.71
C SER A 171 1.23 11.89 -32.40
N ASN A 172 1.20 12.36 -31.14
CA ASN A 172 1.95 13.53 -30.69
C ASN A 172 3.35 13.13 -30.18
N LYS A 173 4.37 13.38 -31.00
CA LYS A 173 5.78 13.05 -30.70
C LYS A 173 6.32 13.72 -29.43
N ALA A 174 5.87 14.94 -29.12
CA ALA A 174 6.31 15.65 -27.91
C ALA A 174 5.75 14.97 -26.65
N ILE A 175 4.50 14.51 -26.71
CA ILE A 175 3.87 13.74 -25.62
C ILE A 175 4.54 12.37 -25.49
N ALA A 176 4.73 11.66 -26.61
CA ALA A 176 5.41 10.36 -26.63
C ALA A 176 6.79 10.42 -25.94
N GLY A 177 7.62 11.40 -26.33
CA GLY A 177 8.94 11.61 -25.74
C GLY A 177 8.88 11.96 -24.26
N SER A 178 7.93 12.80 -23.86
CA SER A 178 7.75 13.20 -22.45
C SER A 178 7.30 12.02 -21.57
N VAL A 179 6.38 11.19 -22.07
CA VAL A 179 5.91 10.00 -21.34
C VAL A 179 7.03 8.97 -21.23
N HIS A 180 7.75 8.69 -22.32
CA HIS A 180 8.92 7.81 -22.30
C HIS A 180 9.94 8.25 -21.25
N PHE A 181 10.32 9.53 -21.27
CA PHE A 181 11.24 10.10 -20.29
C PHE A 181 10.69 10.01 -18.87
N GLY A 182 9.42 10.39 -18.68
CA GLY A 182 8.76 10.39 -17.37
C GLY A 182 8.67 9.00 -16.74
N VAL A 183 8.29 7.97 -17.51
CA VAL A 183 8.24 6.59 -17.04
C VAL A 183 9.63 6.10 -16.63
N ASN A 184 10.65 6.36 -17.45
CA ASN A 184 12.02 5.95 -17.14
C ASN A 184 12.51 6.59 -15.82
N ILE A 185 12.35 7.91 -15.68
CA ILE A 185 12.70 8.63 -14.45
C ILE A 185 11.93 8.10 -13.23
N ALA A 186 10.61 7.88 -13.37
CA ALA A 186 9.79 7.36 -12.29
C ALA A 186 10.28 5.97 -11.83
N LEU A 187 10.61 5.08 -12.76
CA LEU A 187 11.12 3.75 -12.45
C LEU A 187 12.49 3.80 -11.76
N ILE A 188 13.38 4.71 -12.17
CA ILE A 188 14.66 4.95 -11.49
C ILE A 188 14.43 5.37 -10.04
N PHE A 189 13.54 6.34 -9.79
CA PHE A 189 13.25 6.79 -8.42
C PHE A 189 12.62 5.69 -7.57
N ILE A 190 11.71 4.90 -8.12
CA ILE A 190 11.12 3.73 -7.43
C ILE A 190 12.24 2.74 -7.08
N SER A 191 13.11 2.40 -8.02
CA SER A 191 14.24 1.49 -7.81
C SER A 191 15.18 1.99 -6.71
N LEU A 192 15.52 3.29 -6.72
CA LEU A 192 16.35 3.90 -5.68
C LEU A 192 15.67 3.85 -4.31
N GLY A 193 14.38 4.19 -4.25
CA GLY A 193 13.59 4.15 -3.01
C GLY A 193 13.55 2.76 -2.39
N ILE A 194 13.29 1.72 -3.21
CA ILE A 194 13.31 0.33 -2.76
C ILE A 194 14.72 -0.07 -2.32
N GLY A 195 15.75 0.25 -3.09
CA GLY A 195 17.15 -0.07 -2.75
C GLY A 195 17.60 0.54 -1.41
N ILE A 196 17.27 1.82 -1.17
CA ILE A 196 17.53 2.48 0.12
C ILE A 196 16.74 1.80 1.24
N GLY A 197 15.47 1.45 0.99
CA GLY A 197 14.63 0.73 1.94
C GLY A 197 15.22 -0.60 2.39
N ILE A 198 15.72 -1.40 1.44
CA ILE A 198 16.42 -2.67 1.71
C ILE A 198 17.65 -2.43 2.58
N LEU A 199 18.50 -1.46 2.21
CA LEU A 199 19.73 -1.16 2.95
C LEU A 199 19.43 -0.77 4.39
N VAL A 200 18.46 0.13 4.61
CA VAL A 200 18.07 0.57 5.95
C VAL A 200 17.53 -0.60 6.78
N ARG A 201 16.68 -1.46 6.21
CA ARG A 201 16.17 -2.65 6.89
C ARG A 201 17.28 -3.62 7.23
N LEU A 202 18.24 -3.85 6.33
CA LEU A 202 19.38 -4.72 6.56
C LEU A 202 20.25 -4.20 7.72
N ILE A 203 20.54 -2.91 7.76
CA ILE A 203 21.30 -2.29 8.86
C ILE A 203 20.55 -2.47 10.19
N LYS A 204 19.24 -2.20 10.22
CA LYS A 204 18.41 -2.40 11.42
C LYS A 204 18.41 -3.85 11.89
N LEU A 205 18.29 -4.80 10.96
CA LEU A 205 18.34 -6.23 11.26
C LEU A 205 19.68 -6.59 11.92
N ILE A 206 20.80 -6.17 11.36
CA ILE A 206 22.14 -6.43 11.91
C ILE A 206 22.27 -5.83 13.32
N VAL A 207 21.86 -4.57 13.50
CA VAL A 207 21.93 -3.89 14.81
C VAL A 207 21.08 -4.59 15.86
N ASN A 208 19.85 -4.99 15.52
CA ASN A 208 18.94 -5.64 16.46
C ASN A 208 19.44 -7.03 16.85
N VAL A 209 19.96 -7.80 15.88
CA VAL A 209 20.59 -9.10 16.15
C VAL A 209 21.83 -8.92 17.04
N ALA A 210 22.69 -7.94 16.77
CA ALA A 210 23.87 -7.66 17.58
C ALA A 210 23.54 -7.25 19.03
N ARG A 211 22.38 -6.63 19.24
CA ARG A 211 21.87 -6.25 20.57
C ARG A 211 21.13 -7.37 21.30
N GLY A 212 20.95 -8.53 20.67
CA GLY A 212 20.20 -9.66 21.25
C GLY A 212 18.68 -9.47 21.27
N ILE A 213 18.16 -8.41 20.63
CA ILE A 213 16.72 -8.10 20.61
C ILE A 213 16.05 -9.08 19.64
N THR A 214 15.49 -10.15 20.18
CA THR A 214 14.91 -11.24 19.39
C THR A 214 13.38 -11.27 19.42
N ASP A 215 12.76 -10.59 20.39
CA ASP A 215 11.31 -10.58 20.57
C ASP A 215 10.71 -9.18 20.80
N TYR A 216 9.43 -9.02 20.48
CA TYR A 216 8.72 -7.74 20.60
C TYR A 216 8.61 -7.23 22.05
N GLN A 217 8.82 -8.09 23.06
CA GLN A 217 8.68 -7.74 24.48
C GLN A 217 9.84 -6.93 25.05
N GLU A 218 11.01 -6.89 24.41
CA GLU A 218 12.19 -6.18 24.96
C GLU A 218 12.22 -4.68 24.60
N ASN A 219 11.22 -4.16 23.90
CA ASN A 219 11.11 -2.76 23.46
C ASN A 219 9.95 -1.99 24.11
N ILE A 220 9.55 -2.36 25.33
CA ILE A 220 8.61 -1.58 26.16
C ILE A 220 9.34 -1.04 27.39
#